data_AF-A0A7S3AD82-F1
#
_entry.id   AF-A0A7S3AD82-F1
#
_cell.length_a   1.000
_cell.length_b   1.000
_cell.length_c   1.000
_cell.angle_alpha   90.00
_cell.angle_beta   90.00
_cell.angle_gamma   90.00
#
_symmetry.space_group_name_H-M   'P 1'
#
loop_
_entity.id
_entity.type
_entity.pdbx_description
1 polymer ?
#
loop_
_entity_poly.entity_id
_entity_poly.type
_entity_poly.pdbx_seq_one_letter_code
_entity_poly.pdbx_strand_id
1 'polypeptide(L)'
;LLSSLVFLAVHPSARRHPMGRTSFGKYRRWVQPIRNRLPAYPSIIETGRKVKLPMFTRVTNLVKGGVIPKPLWYDAMRAHMPPLKLQKDAKPMRLEWEEDRLRKVWLKRNPSGTMEPKALFIDPSHPEANHEHPADTFVNQQIKYMRKGYTEEEAYRLLLQEQRG
;
A
#
# COMPACT_ATOMS: atom_id res chain seq x y z
N LEU A 1 2.54 25.43 65.08
CA LEU A 1 1.34 24.73 65.57
C LEU A 1 0.31 24.72 64.45
N LEU A 2 -0.14 23.52 64.04
CA LEU A 2 -1.27 23.25 63.13
C LEU A 2 -1.04 23.63 61.65
N SER A 3 -1.40 22.85 60.64
CA SER A 3 -1.89 21.47 60.57
C SER A 3 -1.72 21.03 59.11
N SER A 4 -1.25 19.80 58.92
CA SER A 4 -1.34 19.03 57.68
C SER A 4 -2.77 19.02 57.14
N LEU A 5 -2.93 18.97 55.82
CA LEU A 5 -4.03 18.23 55.18
C LEU A 5 -3.58 17.74 53.79
N VAL A 6 -3.12 16.48 53.82
CA VAL A 6 -2.88 15.61 52.66
C VAL A 6 -4.26 15.13 52.18
N PHE A 7 -4.64 15.46 50.96
CA PHE A 7 -5.82 14.88 50.31
C PHE A 7 -5.40 13.57 49.62
N LEU A 8 -5.67 12.44 50.28
CA LEU A 8 -5.65 11.12 49.67
C LEU A 8 -6.93 10.94 48.84
N ALA A 9 -6.77 10.90 47.53
CA ALA A 9 -7.82 10.52 46.59
C ALA A 9 -8.13 9.02 46.72
N VAL A 10 -9.30 8.71 47.27
CA VAL A 10 -9.86 7.37 47.36
C VAL A 10 -10.49 7.00 46.02
N HIS A 11 -9.91 6.01 45.35
CA HIS A 11 -10.52 5.29 44.22
C HIS A 11 -11.70 4.42 44.71
N PRO A 12 -12.85 4.43 44.02
CA PRO A 12 -13.78 3.32 44.11
C PRO A 12 -13.97 2.61 42.76
N SER A 13 -13.59 1.33 42.79
CA SER A 13 -14.45 0.22 42.37
C SER A 13 -14.68 -0.01 40.87
N ALA A 14 -13.83 -0.86 40.32
CA ALA A 14 -14.07 -1.64 39.12
C ALA A 14 -15.29 -2.57 39.32
N ARG A 15 -16.41 -2.28 38.66
CA ARG A 15 -17.52 -3.23 38.52
C ARG A 15 -17.24 -4.18 37.36
N ARG A 16 -16.92 -5.43 37.69
CA ARG A 16 -16.92 -6.55 36.75
C ARG A 16 -18.37 -7.02 36.55
N HIS A 17 -18.86 -6.95 35.32
CA HIS A 17 -20.06 -7.66 34.91
C HIS A 17 -19.67 -9.07 34.41
N PRO A 18 -20.22 -10.15 34.97
CA PRO A 18 -20.23 -11.44 34.30
C PRO A 18 -21.58 -11.72 33.65
N MET A 19 -21.57 -12.66 32.71
CA MET A 19 -22.72 -13.43 32.17
C MET A 19 -23.35 -12.89 30.88
N GLY A 20 -22.95 -13.51 29.78
CA GLY A 20 -23.64 -13.51 28.49
C GLY A 20 -23.26 -14.75 27.69
N ARG A 21 -23.52 -15.94 28.22
CA ARG A 21 -23.49 -17.20 27.45
C ARG A 21 -24.64 -17.15 26.44
N THR A 22 -24.36 -16.81 25.19
CA THR A 22 -25.28 -17.06 24.09
C THR A 22 -25.01 -18.44 23.51
N SER A 23 -26.02 -19.28 23.71
CA SER A 23 -26.18 -20.63 23.21
C SER A 23 -26.22 -20.67 21.68
N PHE A 24 -25.12 -21.03 21.04
CA PHE A 24 -25.13 -21.52 19.65
C PHE A 24 -25.13 -23.04 19.64
N GLY A 25 -26.31 -23.60 19.90
CA GLY A 25 -26.60 -25.00 19.68
C GLY A 25 -27.89 -25.12 18.88
N LYS A 26 -27.86 -26.00 17.87
CA LYS A 26 -29.00 -26.55 17.10
C LYS A 26 -29.34 -25.92 15.75
N TYR A 27 -28.40 -25.98 14.80
CA TYR A 27 -28.73 -26.27 13.40
C TYR A 27 -27.67 -27.22 12.83
N ARG A 28 -27.77 -28.49 13.21
CA ARG A 28 -26.90 -29.55 12.70
C ARG A 28 -27.78 -30.72 12.26
N ARG A 29 -28.46 -30.58 11.12
CA ARG A 29 -29.01 -31.74 10.40
C ARG A 29 -29.44 -31.42 8.96
N TRP A 30 -28.99 -32.29 8.06
CA TRP A 30 -29.48 -32.53 6.69
C TRP A 30 -28.95 -31.69 5.53
N VAL A 31 -27.67 -31.86 5.19
CA VAL A 31 -27.25 -32.18 3.81
C VAL A 31 -26.00 -33.06 3.91
N GLN A 32 -26.09 -34.35 3.55
CA GLN A 32 -24.88 -35.12 3.25
C GLN A 32 -24.35 -34.63 1.89
N PRO A 33 -23.07 -34.24 1.76
CA PRO A 33 -22.57 -33.75 0.50
C PRO A 33 -22.42 -34.90 -0.49
N ILE A 34 -22.89 -34.68 -1.72
CA ILE A 34 -22.52 -35.42 -2.92
C ILE A 34 -21.00 -35.27 -3.10
N ARG A 35 -20.21 -36.07 -2.39
CA ARG A 35 -18.74 -35.93 -2.33
C ARG A 35 -17.98 -37.14 -2.87
N ASN A 36 -18.67 -38.07 -3.52
CA ASN A 36 -18.09 -39.34 -3.97
C ASN A 36 -18.03 -39.52 -5.50
N ARG A 37 -17.94 -38.44 -6.30
CA ARG A 37 -17.76 -38.56 -7.76
C ARG A 37 -16.79 -37.55 -8.38
N LEU A 38 -15.73 -37.18 -7.68
CA LEU A 38 -14.57 -36.56 -8.33
C LEU A 38 -13.43 -37.58 -8.29
N PRO A 39 -12.69 -37.78 -9.41
CA PRO A 39 -11.49 -38.60 -9.39
C PRO A 39 -10.58 -38.09 -8.26
N ALA A 40 -9.98 -39.02 -7.53
CA ALA A 40 -9.09 -38.72 -6.41
C ALA A 40 -7.94 -37.83 -6.90
N TYR A 41 -8.10 -36.52 -6.82
CA TYR A 41 -6.98 -35.61 -6.90
C TYR A 41 -6.05 -35.98 -5.75
N PRO A 42 -4.74 -36.17 -5.99
CA PRO A 42 -3.81 -36.36 -4.89
C PRO A 42 -3.98 -35.19 -3.94
N SER A 43 -4.47 -35.47 -2.73
CA SER A 43 -4.59 -34.48 -1.68
C SER A 43 -3.21 -33.85 -1.53
N ILE A 44 -3.10 -32.54 -1.74
CA ILE A 44 -1.85 -31.81 -1.54
C ILE A 44 -1.49 -32.06 -0.08
N ILE A 45 -0.54 -32.97 0.15
CA ILE A 45 0.00 -33.20 1.48
C ILE A 45 0.82 -31.95 1.75
N GLU A 46 0.20 -30.96 2.38
CA GLU A 46 0.87 -29.79 2.92
C GLU A 46 1.74 -30.25 4.09
N THR A 47 2.84 -30.95 3.78
CA THR A 47 3.88 -31.18 4.77
C THR A 47 4.37 -29.80 5.19
N GLY A 48 4.12 -29.39 6.43
CA GLY A 48 4.54 -28.09 7.00
C GLY A 48 6.06 -27.90 7.07
N ARG A 49 6.84 -28.71 6.33
CA ARG A 49 8.27 -28.58 6.18
C ARG A 49 8.55 -27.34 5.32
N LYS A 50 9.16 -26.33 5.94
CA LYS A 50 9.69 -25.15 5.23
C LYS A 50 10.74 -25.61 4.21
N VAL A 51 10.37 -25.59 2.94
CA VAL A 51 11.29 -25.92 1.85
C VAL A 51 12.21 -24.72 1.61
N LYS A 52 13.52 -24.91 1.84
CA LYS A 52 14.53 -23.85 1.67
C LYS A 52 14.97 -23.63 0.21
N LEU A 53 14.73 -24.61 -0.66
CA LEU A 53 15.19 -24.57 -2.06
C LEU A 53 14.13 -23.94 -2.99
N PRO A 54 14.55 -23.11 -3.96
CA PRO A 54 13.67 -22.62 -5.01
C PRO A 54 13.00 -23.78 -5.78
N MET A 55 11.76 -23.58 -6.18
CA MET A 55 10.95 -24.59 -6.87
C MET A 55 11.64 -25.14 -8.13
N PHE A 56 12.22 -24.25 -8.95
CA PHE A 56 12.91 -24.62 -10.18
C PHE A 56 14.12 -25.54 -9.93
N THR A 57 14.90 -25.27 -8.89
CA THR A 57 16.04 -26.13 -8.49
C THR A 57 15.58 -27.53 -8.10
N ARG A 58 14.45 -27.65 -7.41
CA ARG A 58 13.89 -28.95 -7.02
C ARG A 58 13.44 -29.77 -8.22
N VAL A 59 12.69 -29.15 -9.12
CA VAL A 59 12.22 -29.82 -10.35
C VAL A 59 13.40 -30.21 -11.22
N THR A 60 14.42 -29.36 -11.33
CA THR A 60 15.67 -29.66 -12.05
C THR A 60 16.34 -30.93 -11.51
N ASN A 61 16.44 -31.08 -10.19
CA ASN A 61 17.05 -32.26 -9.58
C ASN A 61 16.22 -33.53 -9.83
N LEU A 62 14.89 -33.44 -9.75
CA LEU A 62 13.99 -34.57 -10.00
C LEU A 62 14.02 -35.02 -11.47
N VAL A 63 14.06 -34.08 -12.42
CA VAL A 63 14.16 -34.36 -13.85
C VAL A 63 15.53 -34.97 -14.18
N LYS A 64 16.63 -34.40 -13.64
CA LYS A 64 17.98 -34.95 -13.84
C LYS A 64 18.15 -36.36 -13.25
N GLY A 65 17.51 -36.63 -12.12
CA GLY A 65 17.50 -37.95 -11.49
C GLY A 65 16.54 -38.95 -12.13
N GLY A 66 15.80 -38.58 -13.20
CA GLY A 66 14.83 -39.45 -13.85
C GLY A 66 13.62 -39.81 -12.99
N VAL A 67 13.40 -39.10 -11.87
CA VAL A 67 12.29 -39.36 -10.94
C VAL A 67 10.96 -38.93 -11.53
N ILE A 68 10.96 -37.84 -12.29
CA ILE A 68 9.79 -37.32 -13.00
C ILE A 68 10.14 -37.04 -14.46
N PRO A 69 9.19 -37.21 -15.39
CA PRO A 69 9.37 -36.73 -16.75
C PRO A 69 9.50 -35.20 -16.75
N LYS A 70 10.25 -34.69 -17.73
CA LYS A 70 10.44 -33.26 -17.94
C LYS A 70 9.08 -32.56 -18.16
N PRO A 71 8.67 -31.60 -17.32
CA PRO A 71 7.39 -30.93 -17.51
C PRO A 71 7.44 -29.93 -18.67
N LEU A 72 6.30 -29.69 -19.33
CA LEU A 72 6.20 -28.83 -20.53
C LEU A 72 6.73 -27.42 -20.30
N TRP A 73 6.51 -26.85 -19.11
CA TRP A 73 6.96 -25.50 -18.77
C TRP A 73 8.45 -25.40 -18.45
N TYR A 74 9.17 -26.53 -18.29
CA TYR A 74 10.55 -26.55 -17.82
C TYR A 74 11.50 -25.78 -18.72
N ASP A 75 11.37 -25.93 -20.03
CA ASP A 75 12.22 -25.23 -21.00
C ASP A 75 11.94 -23.73 -21.05
N ALA A 76 10.66 -23.34 -20.99
CA ALA A 76 10.28 -21.93 -20.93
C ALA A 76 10.83 -21.25 -19.66
N MET A 77 10.73 -21.91 -18.51
CA MET A 77 11.28 -21.41 -17.24
C MET A 77 12.82 -21.39 -17.24
N ARG A 78 13.46 -22.35 -17.91
CA ARG A 78 14.92 -22.38 -18.08
C ARG A 78 15.40 -21.24 -18.98
N ALA A 79 14.67 -20.95 -20.06
CA ALA A 79 14.97 -19.85 -20.97
C ALA A 79 14.70 -18.48 -20.33
N HIS A 80 13.66 -18.39 -19.51
CA HIS A 80 13.23 -17.16 -18.84
C HIS A 80 13.21 -17.37 -17.32
N MET A 81 14.41 -17.43 -16.72
CA MET A 81 14.52 -17.55 -15.27
C MET A 81 13.92 -16.32 -14.57
N PRO A 82 13.18 -16.51 -13.47
CA PRO A 82 12.64 -15.38 -12.71
C PRO A 82 13.80 -14.53 -12.18
N PRO A 83 13.64 -13.20 -12.11
CA PRO A 83 14.67 -12.33 -11.57
C PRO A 83 14.98 -12.73 -10.13
N LEU A 84 16.27 -12.76 -9.81
CA LEU A 84 16.71 -13.03 -8.45
C LEU A 84 16.16 -11.93 -7.54
N LYS A 85 15.47 -12.32 -6.46
CA LYS A 85 15.06 -11.38 -5.42
C LYS A 85 16.33 -10.86 -4.75
N LEU A 86 16.75 -9.65 -5.11
CA LEU A 86 17.76 -8.93 -4.35
C LEU A 86 17.21 -8.73 -2.95
N GLN A 87 17.87 -9.31 -1.94
CA GLN A 87 17.58 -9.03 -0.54
C GLN A 87 17.95 -7.56 -0.30
N LYS A 88 16.95 -6.69 -0.40
CA LYS A 88 17.09 -5.30 0.01
C LYS A 88 16.85 -5.25 1.50
N ASP A 89 17.92 -5.44 2.27
CA ASP A 89 17.88 -5.30 3.74
C ASP A 89 17.82 -3.82 4.16
N ALA A 90 17.93 -2.89 3.20
CA ALA A 90 17.83 -1.46 3.45
C ALA A 90 16.37 -0.98 3.47
N LYS A 91 16.05 -0.16 4.48
CA LYS A 91 14.82 0.62 4.53
C LYS A 91 14.71 1.46 3.24
N PRO A 92 13.56 1.48 2.55
CA PRO A 92 13.41 2.29 1.34
C PRO A 92 13.63 3.78 1.67
N MET A 93 14.40 4.45 0.82
CA MET A 93 14.61 5.89 0.93
C MET A 93 13.29 6.63 0.66
N ARG A 94 13.05 7.71 1.41
CA ARG A 94 11.90 8.57 1.16
C ARG A 94 12.17 9.39 -0.11
N LEU A 95 11.26 9.30 -1.07
CA LEU A 95 11.29 10.11 -2.28
C LEU A 95 10.69 11.48 -1.94
N GLU A 96 11.51 12.52 -2.06
CA GLU A 96 11.11 13.91 -1.82
C GLU A 96 11.41 14.70 -3.10
N TRP A 97 10.41 15.42 -3.60
CA TRP A 97 10.57 16.28 -4.76
C TRP A 97 10.51 17.75 -4.37
N GLU A 98 11.20 18.62 -5.12
CA GLU A 98 11.21 20.06 -4.87
C GLU A 98 9.81 20.67 -5.01
N GLU A 99 8.99 20.14 -5.92
CA GLU A 99 7.63 20.62 -6.16
C GLU A 99 6.71 20.40 -4.96
N ASP A 100 6.94 19.35 -4.17
CA ASP A 100 6.14 19.06 -2.98
C ASP A 100 6.24 20.18 -1.93
N ARG A 101 7.42 20.80 -1.82
CA ARG A 101 7.63 21.96 -0.95
C ARG A 101 6.85 23.17 -1.47
N LEU A 102 6.94 23.46 -2.77
CA LEU A 102 6.27 24.60 -3.40
C LEU A 102 4.74 24.47 -3.31
N ARG A 103 4.18 23.27 -3.57
CA ARG A 103 2.73 23.01 -3.43
C ARG A 103 2.25 23.27 -2.01
N LYS A 104 3.01 22.83 -0.98
CA LYS A 104 2.67 23.07 0.43
C LYS A 104 2.63 24.57 0.75
N VAL A 105 3.61 25.33 0.25
CA VAL A 105 3.65 26.79 0.45
C VAL A 105 2.47 27.46 -0.25
N TRP A 106 2.16 27.05 -1.48
CA TRP A 106 1.03 27.59 -2.24
C TRP A 106 -0.31 27.32 -1.56
N LEU A 107 -0.57 26.07 -1.12
CA LEU A 107 -1.81 25.70 -0.41
C LEU A 107 -1.95 26.44 0.93
N LYS A 108 -0.83 26.68 1.63
CA LYS A 108 -0.84 27.48 2.86
C LYS A 108 -1.26 28.94 2.61
N ARG A 109 -0.90 29.50 1.45
CA ARG A 109 -1.24 30.88 1.05
C ARG A 109 -2.63 30.98 0.42
N ASN A 110 -3.08 29.93 -0.27
CA ASN A 110 -4.35 29.86 -0.98
C ASN A 110 -5.19 28.68 -0.42
N PRO A 111 -5.83 28.85 0.74
CA PRO A 111 -6.58 27.77 1.37
C PRO A 111 -7.78 27.30 0.52
N SER A 112 -8.34 28.17 -0.31
CA SER A 112 -9.42 27.84 -1.25
C SER A 112 -9.05 26.71 -2.21
N GLY A 113 -7.79 26.66 -2.65
CA GLY A 113 -7.30 25.62 -3.54
C GLY A 113 -7.26 24.22 -2.91
N THR A 114 -7.45 24.09 -1.60
CA THR A 114 -7.59 22.77 -0.94
C THR A 114 -8.95 22.14 -1.22
N MET A 115 -9.97 22.96 -1.50
CA MET A 115 -11.34 22.51 -1.75
C MET A 115 -11.58 22.13 -3.21
N GLU A 116 -10.63 22.41 -4.10
CA GLU A 116 -10.78 22.09 -5.50
C GLU A 116 -10.59 20.59 -5.76
N PRO A 117 -11.49 19.96 -6.55
CA PRO A 117 -11.41 18.54 -6.82
C PRO A 117 -10.17 18.24 -7.68
N LYS A 118 -9.32 17.32 -7.20
CA LYS A 118 -8.17 16.82 -7.96
C LYS A 118 -8.53 15.51 -8.65
N ALA A 119 -8.36 15.46 -9.97
CA ALA A 119 -8.41 14.21 -10.72
C ALA A 119 -7.21 13.32 -10.32
N LEU A 120 -7.48 12.22 -9.62
CA LEU A 120 -6.44 11.25 -9.20
C LEU A 120 -6.18 10.18 -10.26
N PHE A 121 -7.16 9.96 -11.14
CA PHE A 121 -7.10 8.96 -12.19
C PHE A 121 -6.98 9.66 -13.53
N ILE A 122 -5.93 9.29 -14.26
CA ILE A 122 -5.75 9.72 -15.64
C ILE A 122 -6.51 8.71 -16.49
N ASP A 123 -7.66 9.13 -17.03
CA ASP A 123 -8.38 8.30 -18.01
C ASP A 123 -7.90 8.69 -19.43
N PRO A 124 -7.18 7.80 -20.14
CA PRO A 124 -6.74 8.07 -21.50
C PRO A 124 -7.91 8.18 -22.50
N SER A 125 -9.07 7.63 -22.17
CA SER A 125 -10.26 7.70 -23.03
C SER A 125 -10.99 9.04 -22.94
N HIS A 126 -10.82 9.78 -21.84
CA HIS A 126 -11.47 11.08 -21.62
C HIS A 126 -10.44 12.14 -21.19
N PRO A 127 -9.69 12.72 -22.14
CA PRO A 127 -8.64 13.70 -21.82
C PRO A 127 -9.19 14.97 -21.16
N GLU A 128 -10.46 15.32 -21.42
CA GLU A 128 -11.12 16.48 -20.79
C GLU A 128 -11.38 16.30 -19.29
N ALA A 129 -11.43 15.05 -18.80
CA ALA A 129 -11.55 14.75 -17.37
C ALA A 129 -10.21 14.93 -16.62
N ASN A 130 -9.10 15.06 -17.34
CA ASN A 130 -7.77 15.27 -16.78
C ASN A 130 -7.55 16.76 -16.50
N HIS A 131 -8.45 17.36 -15.73
CA HIS A 131 -8.28 18.74 -15.27
C HIS A 131 -7.09 18.80 -14.30
N GLU A 132 -6.07 19.58 -14.65
CA GLU A 132 -4.93 19.83 -13.78
C GLU A 132 -5.36 20.70 -12.61
N HIS A 133 -5.00 20.30 -11.39
CA HIS A 133 -5.25 21.07 -10.20
C HIS A 133 -4.50 22.43 -10.27
N PRO A 134 -5.10 23.56 -9.84
CA PRO A 134 -4.47 24.89 -9.98
C PRO A 134 -3.12 25.00 -9.26
N ALA A 135 -2.96 24.29 -8.14
CA ALA A 135 -1.67 24.23 -7.45
C ALA A 135 -0.58 23.60 -8.32
N ASP A 136 -0.92 22.57 -9.11
CA ASP A 136 0.03 21.89 -9.98
C ASP A 136 0.41 22.77 -11.16
N THR A 137 -0.56 23.43 -11.81
CA THR A 137 -0.31 24.38 -12.90
C THR A 137 0.56 25.56 -12.43
N PHE A 138 0.23 26.13 -11.26
CA PHE A 138 0.97 27.23 -10.66
C PHE A 138 2.42 26.83 -10.35
N VAL A 139 2.62 25.70 -9.68
CA VAL A 139 3.96 25.24 -9.31
C VAL A 139 4.79 24.87 -10.54
N ASN A 140 4.18 24.24 -11.55
CA ASN A 140 4.85 23.96 -12.82
C ASN A 140 5.32 25.24 -13.52
N GLN A 141 4.51 26.29 -13.52
CA GLN A 141 4.91 27.59 -14.07
C GLN A 141 5.99 28.27 -13.19
N GLN A 142 5.87 28.22 -11.86
CA GLN A 142 6.86 28.79 -10.95
C GLN A 142 8.24 28.16 -11.16
N ILE A 143 8.29 26.83 -11.34
CA ILE A 143 9.53 26.10 -11.66
C ILE A 143 10.11 26.55 -13.01
N LYS A 144 9.26 26.83 -14.01
CA LYS A 144 9.75 27.38 -15.29
C LYS A 144 10.41 28.75 -15.10
N TYR A 145 9.89 29.61 -14.23
CA TYR A 145 10.54 30.88 -13.89
C TYR A 145 11.82 30.67 -13.08
N MET A 146 11.84 29.76 -12.11
CA MET A 146 13.05 29.44 -11.35
C MET A 146 14.17 28.91 -12.26
N ARG A 147 13.83 28.10 -13.27
CA ARG A 147 14.78 27.64 -14.30
C ARG A 147 15.37 28.77 -15.16
N LYS A 148 14.67 29.90 -15.28
CA LYS A 148 15.16 31.11 -15.96
C LYS A 148 16.07 31.96 -15.07
N GLY A 149 16.28 31.59 -13.81
CA GLY A 149 17.17 32.28 -12.88
C GLY A 149 16.48 33.21 -11.87
N TYR A 150 15.15 33.24 -11.83
CA TYR A 150 14.41 33.99 -10.82
C TYR A 150 14.45 33.27 -9.47
N THR A 151 14.45 34.05 -8.38
CA THR A 151 14.31 33.47 -7.04
C THR A 151 12.90 32.93 -6.80
N GLU A 152 12.74 32.03 -5.81
CA GLU A 152 11.45 31.41 -5.49
C GLU A 152 10.34 32.46 -5.23
N GLU A 153 10.68 33.54 -4.52
CA GLU A 153 9.73 34.61 -4.17
C GLU A 153 9.41 35.53 -5.34
N GLU A 154 10.40 35.89 -6.16
CA GLU A 154 10.19 36.70 -7.36
C GLU A 154 9.32 35.95 -8.37
N ALA A 155 9.64 34.67 -8.61
CA ALA A 155 8.85 33.81 -9.47
C ALA A 155 7.39 33.73 -8.98
N TYR A 156 7.19 33.58 -7.67
CA TYR A 156 5.85 33.56 -7.07
C TYR A 156 5.08 34.88 -7.28
N ARG A 157 5.74 36.03 -7.07
CA ARG A 157 5.11 37.35 -7.23
C ARG A 157 4.75 37.65 -8.68
N LEU A 158 5.63 37.33 -9.63
CA LEU A 158 5.37 37.50 -11.05
C LEU A 158 4.17 36.66 -11.50
N LEU A 159 4.09 35.40 -11.06
CA LEU A 159 2.97 34.52 -11.39
C LEU A 159 1.64 35.02 -10.82
N LEU A 160 1.66 35.57 -9.60
CA LEU A 160 0.46 36.17 -9.02
C LEU A 160 0.00 37.42 -9.77
N GLN A 161 0.92 38.20 -10.33
CA GLN A 161 0.56 39.34 -11.18
C GLN A 161 -0.06 38.85 -12.49
N GLU A 162 0.53 37.81 -13.11
CA GLU A 162 0.04 37.18 -14.33
C GLU A 162 -1.38 36.57 -14.16
N GLN A 163 -1.71 36.03 -12.99
CA GLN A 163 -3.06 35.51 -12.70
C GLN A 163 -4.12 36.59 -12.42
N ARG A 164 -3.71 37.83 -12.12
CA ARG A 164 -4.62 38.94 -11.76
C ARG A 164 -4.88 39.91 -12.90
N GLY A 165 -3.99 39.95 -13.89
CA GLY A 165 -4.12 40.78 -15.09
C GLY A 165 -4.99 40.10 -16.14
#